data_AF-A0A7U3CZC8-F1
#
_entry.id   AF-A0A7U3CZC8-F1
#
_cell.length_a   1.000
_cell.length_b   1.000
_cell.length_c   1.000
_cell.angle_alpha   90.00
_cell.angle_beta   90.00
_cell.angle_gamma   90.00
#
_symmetry.space_group_name_H-M   'P 1'
#
loop_
_entity.id
_entity.type
_entity.pdbx_description
1 polymer ?
#
loop_
_entity_poly.entity_id
_entity_poly.type
_entity_poly.pdbx_seq_one_letter_code
_entity_poly.pdbx_strand_id
1 'polypeptide(L)'
;MTGVFWLTGAKFFGTGLSTGTYFLFETAFASVTLALVGVVVLRKMKMSAFMLFSIVYFIFIWTIPAAWIWNPTGWLYMLGVRDFAGGLIVHGAAGFAALAIMVRIWQEEKKGA
;
A
#
# COMPACT_ATOMS: atom_id res chain seq x y z
N MET A 1 13.78 18.22 13.32
CA MET A 1 12.33 17.90 13.31
C MET A 1 11.74 18.18 11.92
N THR A 2 12.19 17.51 10.85
CA THR A 2 11.68 17.76 9.48
C THR A 2 11.41 16.44 8.74
N GLY A 3 10.93 15.42 9.45
CA GLY A 3 10.43 14.18 8.85
C GLY A 3 8.95 14.34 8.59
N VAL A 4 8.55 14.38 7.32
CA VAL A 4 7.14 14.41 6.94
C VAL A 4 6.53 13.06 7.33
N PHE A 5 5.63 13.02 8.33
CA PHE A 5 5.11 11.74 8.87
C PHE A 5 4.32 10.92 7.84
N TRP A 6 3.86 11.57 6.76
CA TRP A 6 3.07 10.98 5.68
C TRP A 6 3.87 10.70 4.40
N LEU A 7 5.16 11.05 4.36
CA LEU A 7 6.01 10.75 3.21
C LEU A 7 7.20 9.91 3.62
N THR A 8 7.49 8.97 2.75
CA THR A 8 8.73 8.26 2.76
C THR A 8 9.86 9.16 2.17
N GLY A 9 10.50 10.01 3.00
CA GLY A 9 11.66 10.85 2.62
C GLY A 9 13.08 10.26 2.80
N ALA A 10 13.90 10.32 1.74
CA ALA A 10 15.19 9.67 1.44
C ALA A 10 16.34 9.56 2.50
N LYS A 11 16.18 9.97 3.75
CA LYS A 11 17.21 9.80 4.83
C LYS A 11 16.90 8.58 5.70
N PHE A 12 16.77 7.42 5.08
CA PHE A 12 16.01 6.34 5.69
C PHE A 12 16.77 5.37 6.58
N PHE A 13 16.71 5.75 7.85
CA PHE A 13 16.55 4.87 9.02
C PHE A 13 17.78 4.13 9.51
N GLY A 14 18.99 4.65 9.34
CA GLY A 14 20.17 4.02 9.96
C GLY A 14 20.30 2.52 9.63
N THR A 15 19.66 2.07 8.55
CA THR A 15 19.61 0.67 8.09
C THR A 15 20.95 0.27 7.48
N GLY A 16 21.80 1.26 7.18
CA GLY A 16 23.03 1.08 6.42
C GLY A 16 22.80 0.90 4.91
N LEU A 17 21.56 0.96 4.43
CA LEU A 17 21.22 0.76 3.03
C LEU A 17 21.37 2.04 2.20
N SER A 18 21.78 1.88 0.94
CA SER A 18 21.76 2.97 -0.04
C SER A 18 20.31 3.35 -0.38
N THR A 19 20.08 4.60 -0.78
CA THR A 19 18.77 5.09 -1.20
C THR A 19 18.18 4.24 -2.33
N GLY A 20 19.01 3.81 -3.29
CA GLY A 20 18.57 2.96 -4.41
C GLY A 20 18.13 1.57 -3.94
N THR A 21 18.86 0.96 -3.00
CA THR A 21 18.49 -0.34 -2.42
C THR A 21 17.18 -0.26 -1.66
N TYR A 22 16.98 0.79 -0.85
CA TYR A 22 15.75 0.98 -0.10
C TYR A 22 14.56 1.24 -1.05
N PHE A 23 14.77 2.02 -2.10
CA PHE A 23 13.75 2.24 -3.13
C PHE A 23 13.32 0.93 -3.81
N LEU A 24 14.26 0.06 -4.16
CA LEU A 24 13.95 -1.25 -4.76
C LEU A 24 13.22 -2.16 -3.77
N PHE A 25 13.60 -2.15 -2.50
CA PHE A 25 12.90 -2.88 -1.44
C PHE A 25 11.44 -2.44 -1.33
N GLU A 26 11.18 -1.14 -1.17
CA GLU A 26 9.82 -0.59 -1.10
C GLU A 26 9.00 -0.90 -2.36
N THR A 27 9.61 -0.73 -3.53
CA THR A 27 8.93 -0.97 -4.82
C THR A 27 8.56 -2.44 -5.01
N ALA A 28 9.41 -3.38 -4.55
CA ALA A 28 9.12 -4.81 -4.61
C ALA A 28 7.90 -5.17 -3.76
N PHE A 29 7.86 -4.71 -2.50
CA PHE A 29 6.71 -4.96 -1.63
C PHE A 29 5.43 -4.28 -2.15
N ALA A 30 5.51 -3.04 -2.62
CA ALA A 30 4.38 -2.35 -3.20
C ALA A 30 3.79 -3.10 -4.41
N SER A 31 4.66 -3.64 -5.27
CA SER A 31 4.26 -4.39 -6.45
C SER A 31 3.59 -5.72 -6.10
N VAL A 32 4.12 -6.47 -5.12
CA VAL A 32 3.50 -7.69 -4.62
C VAL A 32 2.12 -7.40 -4.02
N THR A 33 2.02 -6.31 -3.26
CA THR A 33 0.77 -5.91 -2.61
C THR A 33 -0.32 -5.59 -3.64
N LEU A 34 0.02 -4.85 -4.69
CA LEU A 34 -0.90 -4.59 -5.80
C LEU A 34 -1.31 -5.88 -6.53
N ALA A 35 -0.36 -6.82 -6.72
CA ALA A 35 -0.66 -8.11 -7.34
C ALA A 35 -1.68 -8.92 -6.52
N LEU A 36 -1.60 -8.88 -5.18
CA LEU A 36 -2.59 -9.51 -4.30
C LEU A 36 -4.00 -8.95 -4.52
N VAL A 37 -4.15 -7.63 -4.67
CA VAL A 37 -5.43 -7.02 -5.04
C VAL A 37 -5.88 -7.52 -6.40
N GLY A 38 -4.97 -7.56 -7.37
CA GLY A 38 -5.21 -8.02 -8.73
C GLY A 38 -5.78 -9.44 -8.80
N VAL A 39 -5.27 -10.39 -8.00
CA VAL A 39 -5.76 -11.77 -7.96
C VAL A 39 -7.26 -11.85 -7.67
N VAL A 40 -7.80 -10.91 -6.87
CA VAL A 40 -9.22 -10.87 -6.52
C VAL A 40 -10.05 -10.16 -7.60
N VAL A 41 -9.56 -9.04 -8.13
CA VAL A 41 -10.41 -8.11 -8.91
C VAL A 41 -10.24 -8.18 -10.42
N LEU A 42 -9.12 -8.72 -10.94
CA LEU A 42 -8.78 -8.63 -12.38
C LEU A 42 -9.81 -9.29 -13.31
N ARG A 43 -10.50 -10.34 -12.87
CA ARG A 43 -11.53 -11.02 -13.67
C ARG A 43 -12.89 -10.32 -13.65
N LYS A 44 -13.08 -9.36 -12.75
CA LYS A 44 -14.35 -8.64 -12.55
C LYS A 44 -14.27 -7.15 -12.87
N MET A 45 -13.09 -6.63 -13.23
CA MET A 45 -12.87 -5.22 -13.53
C MET A 45 -12.14 -5.04 -14.87
N LYS A 46 -12.40 -3.92 -15.55
CA LYS A 46 -11.66 -3.54 -16.77
C LYS A 46 -10.18 -3.30 -16.47
N MET A 47 -9.30 -3.75 -17.35
CA MET A 47 -7.84 -3.57 -17.19
C MET A 47 -7.43 -2.09 -17.09
N SER A 48 -8.09 -1.20 -17.84
CA SER A 48 -7.85 0.24 -17.77
C SER A 48 -8.19 0.83 -16.40
N ALA A 49 -9.27 0.35 -15.76
CA ALA A 49 -9.63 0.76 -14.40
C ALA A 49 -8.61 0.24 -13.38
N PHE A 50 -8.10 -0.99 -13.56
CA PHE A 50 -7.04 -1.53 -12.72
C PHE A 50 -5.73 -0.74 -12.84
N MET A 51 -5.35 -0.30 -14.04
CA MET A 51 -4.17 0.56 -14.25
C MET A 51 -4.30 1.93 -13.59
N LEU A 52 -5.50 2.53 -13.60
CA LEU A 52 -5.69 3.79 -12.87
C LEU A 52 -5.64 3.56 -11.36
N PHE A 53 -6.27 2.47 -10.90
CA PHE A 53 -6.23 2.07 -9.49
C PHE A 53 -4.80 1.82 -9.00
N SER A 54 -3.93 1.20 -9.81
CA SER A 54 -2.55 0.92 -9.39
C SER A 54 -1.77 2.20 -9.08
N ILE A 55 -1.94 3.25 -9.89
CA ILE A 55 -1.32 4.56 -9.64
C ILE A 55 -1.77 5.13 -8.28
N VAL A 56 -3.09 5.10 -8.03
CA VAL A 56 -3.66 5.53 -6.74
C VAL A 56 -3.14 4.65 -5.60
N TYR A 57 -3.00 3.35 -5.83
CA TYR A 57 -2.51 2.39 -4.85
C TYR A 57 -1.09 2.72 -4.42
N PHE A 58 -0.16 2.87 -5.38
CA PHE A 58 1.23 3.19 -5.09
C PHE A 58 1.37 4.53 -4.37
N ILE A 59 0.64 5.56 -4.81
CA ILE A 59 0.78 6.90 -4.23
C ILE A 59 0.14 6.96 -2.84
N PHE A 60 -1.09 6.49 -2.67
CA PHE A 60 -1.84 6.75 -1.43
C PHE A 60 -1.89 5.54 -0.51
N ILE A 61 -2.14 4.34 -1.06
CA ILE A 61 -2.42 3.15 -0.24
C ILE A 61 -1.11 2.48 0.22
N TRP A 62 -0.04 2.61 -0.55
CA TRP A 62 1.30 2.15 -0.17
C TRP A 62 2.06 3.20 0.64
N THR A 63 2.40 4.34 0.05
CA THR A 63 3.42 5.24 0.64
C THR A 63 2.99 5.85 1.97
N ILE A 64 1.71 6.19 2.13
CA ILE A 64 1.22 6.87 3.33
C ILE A 64 1.17 5.89 4.53
N PRO A 65 0.52 4.72 4.45
CA PRO A 65 0.55 3.75 5.56
C PRO A 65 1.95 3.21 5.84
N ALA A 66 2.78 3.00 4.82
CA ALA A 66 4.18 2.63 5.00
C ALA A 66 4.94 3.71 5.80
N ALA A 67 4.75 4.99 5.49
CA ALA A 67 5.31 6.10 6.27
C ALA A 67 4.78 6.14 7.70
N TRP A 68 3.53 5.75 7.96
CA TRP A 68 3.00 5.75 9.33
C TRP A 68 3.64 4.70 10.23
N ILE A 69 3.93 3.52 9.69
CA ILE A 69 4.39 2.35 10.47
C ILE A 69 5.90 2.17 10.42
N TRP A 70 6.55 2.39 9.27
CA TRP A 70 7.97 2.13 9.09
C TRP A 70 8.85 3.36 9.27
N ASN A 71 8.27 4.56 9.28
CA ASN A 71 9.01 5.78 9.62
C ASN A 71 9.09 5.96 11.14
N PRO A 72 10.27 6.20 11.75
CA PRO A 72 10.41 6.59 13.14
C PRO A 72 9.64 7.85 13.53
N THR A 73 9.37 8.75 12.57
CA THR A 73 8.50 9.92 12.79
C THR A 73 7.03 9.64 12.45
N GLY A 74 6.69 8.42 12.04
CA GLY A 74 5.34 7.96 11.76
C GLY A 74 4.56 7.77 13.06
N TRP A 75 3.30 8.19 13.06
CA TRP A 75 2.50 8.16 14.28
C TRP A 75 2.24 6.75 14.81
N LEU A 76 2.06 5.75 13.92
CA LEU A 76 1.90 4.34 14.34
C LEU A 76 3.21 3.76 14.90
N TYR A 77 4.35 4.13 14.31
CA TYR A 77 5.65 3.76 14.85
C TYR A 77 5.85 4.29 16.28
N MET A 78 5.50 5.57 16.50
CA MET A 78 5.61 6.24 17.80
C MET A 78 4.65 5.64 18.85
N LEU A 79 3.49 5.14 18.42
CA LEU A 79 2.56 4.39 19.29
C LEU A 79 3.03 2.97 19.62
N GLY A 80 4.17 2.53 19.07
CA GLY A 80 4.74 1.21 19.35
C GLY A 80 4.24 0.10 18.43
N VAL A 81 3.52 0.42 17.36
CA VAL A 81 3.13 -0.59 16.35
C VAL A 81 4.39 -1.11 15.65
N ARG A 82 4.48 -2.43 15.50
CA ARG A 82 5.59 -3.11 14.85
C ARG A 82 5.03 -4.04 13.79
N ASP A 83 5.14 -3.60 12.54
CA ASP A 83 4.88 -4.42 11.37
C ASP A 83 6.24 -4.74 10.72
N PHE A 84 6.79 -5.93 10.94
CA PHE A 84 8.16 -6.24 10.48
C PHE A 84 8.22 -6.51 8.97
N ALA A 85 7.26 -7.26 8.44
CA ALA A 85 7.27 -7.77 7.05
C ALA A 85 6.01 -7.40 6.25
N GLY A 86 5.17 -6.49 6.76
CA GLY A 86 3.99 -6.02 6.06
C GLY A 86 2.70 -6.78 6.38
N GLY A 87 2.56 -7.37 7.56
CA GLY A 87 1.29 -7.96 8.01
C GLY A 87 0.11 -6.99 7.88
N LEU A 88 0.30 -5.72 8.23
CA LEU A 88 -0.73 -4.69 8.11
C LEU A 88 -0.66 -4.01 6.74
N ILE A 89 0.51 -3.53 6.31
CA ILE A 89 0.59 -2.68 5.12
C ILE A 89 0.59 -3.46 3.79
N VAL A 90 0.96 -4.76 3.79
CA VAL A 90 0.86 -5.63 2.63
C VAL A 90 -0.48 -6.37 2.69
N HIS A 91 -0.64 -7.28 3.65
CA HIS A 91 -1.81 -8.16 3.66
C HIS A 91 -3.09 -7.43 4.05
N GLY A 92 -3.05 -6.62 5.12
CA GLY A 92 -4.18 -5.83 5.55
C GLY A 92 -4.64 -4.84 4.47
N ALA A 93 -3.73 -3.98 3.98
CA ALA A 93 -4.07 -2.97 2.98
C ALA A 93 -4.56 -3.60 1.67
N ALA A 94 -3.92 -4.67 1.18
CA ALA A 94 -4.41 -5.40 -0.01
C ALA A 94 -5.80 -6.00 0.22
N GLY A 95 -6.01 -6.66 1.36
CA GLY A 95 -7.28 -7.28 1.71
C GLY A 95 -8.43 -6.27 1.77
N PHE A 96 -8.23 -5.15 2.46
CA PHE A 96 -9.24 -4.10 2.55
C PHE A 96 -9.48 -3.40 1.21
N ALA A 97 -8.44 -3.16 0.41
CA ALA A 97 -8.60 -2.58 -0.92
C ALA A 97 -9.38 -3.51 -1.87
N ALA A 98 -9.04 -4.80 -1.89
CA ALA A 98 -9.76 -5.80 -2.67
C ALA A 98 -11.22 -5.92 -2.22
N LEU A 99 -11.48 -5.92 -0.90
CA LEU A 99 -12.83 -5.94 -0.34
C LEU A 99 -13.65 -4.72 -0.80
N ALA A 100 -13.08 -3.51 -0.70
CA ALA A 100 -13.76 -2.29 -1.11
C ALA A 100 -14.16 -2.31 -2.60
N ILE A 101 -13.25 -2.76 -3.47
CA ILE A 101 -13.53 -2.92 -4.90
C ILE A 101 -14.64 -3.95 -5.12
N MET A 102 -14.56 -5.11 -4.48
CA MET A 102 -15.53 -6.18 -4.63
C MET A 102 -16.93 -5.80 -4.13
N VAL A 103 -17.02 -5.08 -3.01
CA VAL A 103 -18.29 -4.54 -2.51
C VAL A 103 -18.90 -3.58 -3.54
N ARG A 104 -18.07 -2.73 -4.17
CA ARG A 104 -18.57 -1.82 -5.21
C ARG A 104 -19.09 -2.58 -6.43
N ILE A 105 -18.35 -3.56 -6.93
CA ILE A 105 -18.78 -4.40 -8.06
C ILE A 105 -20.09 -5.10 -7.73
N TRP A 106 -20.21 -5.68 -6.54
CA TRP A 106 -21.43 -6.35 -6.09
C TRP A 106 -22.65 -5.42 -6.02
N GLN A 107 -22.47 -4.17 -5.61
CA GLN A 107 -23.56 -3.18 -5.64
C GLN A 107 -24.03 -2.86 -7.06
N GLU A 108 -23.14 -2.89 -8.05
CA GLU A 108 -23.49 -2.68 -9.45
C GLU A 108 -24.21 -3.90 -10.03
N GLU A 109 -23.75 -5.11 -9.73
CA GLU A 109 -24.44 -6.37 -10.07
C GLU A 109 -25.88 -6.38 -9.51
N LYS A 110 -26.09 -5.92 -8.27
CA LYS A 110 -27.42 -5.82 -7.65
C LYS A 110 -28.34 -4.76 -8.23
N LYS A 111 -27.81 -3.69 -8.83
CA LYS A 111 -28.63 -2.63 -9.44
C LYS A 111 -29.08 -2.99 -10.86
N GLY A 112 -28.38 -3.91 -11.51
CA GLY A 112 -28.71 -4.40 -12.86
C GLY A 112 -29.57 -5.66 -12.87
N ALA A 113 -29.89 -6.24 -11.71
CA ALA A 113 -30.78 -7.38 -11.52
C ALA A 113 -32.15 -6.92 -11.00
#